data_AF-A0A1D1Z873-F1
#
_entry.id   AF-A0A1D1Z873-F1
#
_cell.length_a   1.000
_cell.length_b   1.000
_cell.length_c   1.000
_cell.angle_alpha   90.00
_cell.angle_beta   90.00
_cell.angle_gamma   90.00
#
_symmetry.space_group_name_H-M   'P 1'
#
loop_
_entity.id
_entity.type
_entity.pdbx_description
1 polymer ?
#
loop_
_entity_poly.entity_id
_entity_poly.type
_entity_poly.pdbx_seq_one_letter_code
_entity_poly.pdbx_strand_id
1 'polypeptide(L)'
;MIYSISFGPSMDFPDTLVATSSSGSVHIFSLESILNQRPTGLLGSMIPDSINGALESAHHHVLHNAVPRGVKSHLIIHSVDKVVSTVQTAASVRLSIFIVDQGGYLREYTVNISQSKELSWSLERELNLLLTDSDIRY
;
A
#
# COMPACT_ATOMS: atom_id res chain seq x y z
N MET A 1 -14.10 -3.89 8.36
CA MET A 1 -13.15 -4.91 8.84
C MET A 1 -11.91 -4.87 7.96
N ILE A 2 -10.71 -5.02 8.53
CA ILE A 2 -9.46 -5.15 7.75
C ILE A 2 -9.27 -6.63 7.40
N TYR A 3 -8.88 -6.90 6.16
CA TYR A 3 -8.63 -8.27 5.69
C TYR A 3 -7.13 -8.62 5.66
N SER A 4 -6.29 -7.69 5.23
CA SER A 4 -4.84 -7.88 5.18
C SER A 4 -4.12 -6.57 5.42
N ILE A 5 -2.91 -6.66 5.95
CA ILE A 5 -1.96 -5.56 6.10
C ILE A 5 -0.61 -5.95 5.52
N SER A 6 0.12 -4.98 4.97
CA SER A 6 1.49 -5.16 4.47
C SER A 6 2.33 -3.92 4.76
N PHE A 7 3.58 -4.13 5.09
CA PHE A 7 4.56 -3.05 5.34
C PHE A 7 5.53 -2.99 4.17
N GLY A 8 5.80 -1.77 3.69
CA GLY A 8 6.69 -1.55 2.56
C GLY A 8 8.13 -1.95 2.89
N PRO A 9 8.89 -2.50 1.93
CA PRO A 9 10.29 -2.81 2.14
C PRO A 9 11.09 -1.52 2.42
N SER A 10 11.96 -1.55 3.43
CA SER A 10 12.91 -0.49 3.74
C SER A 10 14.20 -1.12 4.23
N MET A 11 15.33 -0.47 3.92
CA MET A 11 16.66 -0.92 4.34
C MET A 11 16.82 -0.91 5.86
N ASP A 12 16.07 -0.06 6.56
CA ASP A 12 16.15 0.11 8.02
C ASP A 12 14.79 -0.16 8.71
N PHE A 13 13.73 0.54 8.32
CA PHE A 13 12.39 0.46 8.92
C PHE A 13 11.28 0.81 7.92
N PRO A 14 10.15 0.09 7.92
CA PRO A 14 9.08 0.32 6.94
C PRO A 14 8.52 1.74 7.07
N ASP A 15 8.47 2.45 5.95
CA ASP A 15 7.96 3.83 5.87
C ASP A 15 6.53 3.92 5.33
N THR A 16 5.97 2.78 4.93
CA THR A 16 4.62 2.68 4.37
C THR A 16 3.89 1.46 4.94
N LEU A 17 2.64 1.65 5.31
CA LEU A 17 1.70 0.58 5.68
C LEU A 17 0.52 0.62 4.73
N VAL A 18 0.14 -0.54 4.20
CA VAL A 18 -1.03 -0.68 3.33
C VAL A 18 -1.97 -1.74 3.91
N ALA A 19 -3.28 -1.49 3.82
CA ALA A 19 -4.31 -2.38 4.32
C ALA A 19 -5.49 -2.53 3.35
N THR A 20 -5.96 -3.76 3.13
CA THR A 20 -7.24 -4.01 2.44
C THR A 20 -8.38 -4.07 3.46
N SER A 21 -9.54 -3.56 3.08
CA SER A 21 -10.72 -3.58 3.94
C SER A 21 -11.95 -4.18 3.26
N SER A 22 -12.93 -4.58 4.08
CA SER A 22 -14.19 -5.17 3.65
C SER A 22 -15.03 -4.25 2.74
N SER A 23 -14.73 -2.95 2.69
CA SER A 23 -15.34 -1.99 1.77
C SER A 23 -14.79 -2.09 0.34
N GLY A 24 -13.87 -3.02 0.09
CA GLY A 24 -13.17 -3.13 -1.19
C GLY A 24 -12.13 -2.04 -1.41
N SER A 25 -11.76 -1.29 -0.36
CA SER A 25 -10.77 -0.22 -0.45
C SER A 25 -9.40 -0.67 0.03
N VAL A 26 -8.36 0.01 -0.47
CA VAL A 26 -6.98 -0.09 0.01
C VAL A 26 -6.65 1.22 0.72
N HIS A 27 -6.23 1.11 1.98
CA HIS A 27 -5.80 2.23 2.80
C HIS A 27 -4.26 2.24 2.83
N ILE A 28 -3.67 3.40 2.62
CA ILE A 28 -2.22 3.59 2.54
C ILE A 28 -1.85 4.64 3.58
N PHE A 29 -0.89 4.32 4.43
CA PHE A 29 -0.41 5.16 5.52
C PHE A 29 1.08 5.43 5.34
N SER A 30 1.46 6.70 5.28
CA SER A 30 2.86 7.12 5.35
C SER A 30 3.31 7.17 6.81
N LEU A 31 4.39 6.47 7.14
CA LEU A 31 4.94 6.35 8.49
C LEU A 31 6.12 7.31 8.74
N GLU A 32 6.39 8.25 7.83
CA GLU A 32 7.57 9.13 7.90
C GLU A 32 7.59 10.02 9.16
N SER A 33 6.43 10.37 9.73
CA SER A 33 6.36 11.14 10.99
C SER A 33 6.76 10.31 12.23
N ILE A 34 6.65 8.98 12.15
CA ILE A 34 7.01 8.03 13.23
C ILE A 34 8.54 7.88 13.34
N LEU A 35 9.22 7.88 12.19
CA LEU A 35 10.65 7.57 12.10
C LEU A 35 11.53 8.66 12.73
N ASN A 36 11.08 9.92 12.69
CA ASN A 36 11.80 11.04 13.27
C ASN A 36 11.78 11.08 14.81
N GLN A 37 11.04 10.18 15.47
CA GLN A 37 10.83 10.20 16.92
C GLN A 37 11.36 8.97 17.66
N ARG A 38 12.11 8.06 17.01
CA ARG A 38 12.30 6.71 17.56
C ARG A 38 13.71 6.34 18.05
N PRO A 39 13.84 5.68 19.22
CA PRO A 39 15.09 5.07 19.66
C PRO A 39 15.39 3.78 18.87
N THR A 40 16.67 3.55 18.60
CA THR A 40 17.24 2.38 17.92
C THR A 40 16.97 1.08 18.69
N GLY A 41 15.95 0.29 18.34
CA GLY A 41 15.85 -1.07 18.92
C GLY A 41 14.54 -1.82 18.72
N LEU A 42 14.64 -2.95 18.00
CA LEU A 42 13.74 -4.11 17.99
C LEU A 42 12.31 -3.91 17.45
N LEU A 43 11.85 -4.87 16.65
CA LEU A 43 10.51 -4.95 16.03
C LEU A 43 9.34 -4.89 17.03
N GLY A 44 9.58 -5.07 18.34
CA GLY A 44 8.60 -4.84 19.40
C GLY A 44 8.32 -3.36 19.70
N SER A 45 9.25 -2.48 19.36
CA SER A 45 9.06 -1.04 19.28
C SER A 45 8.78 -0.66 17.82
N MET A 46 7.73 -1.18 17.18
CA MET A 46 7.33 -0.72 15.84
C MET A 46 6.11 0.22 15.86
N ILE A 47 5.45 0.35 17.01
CA ILE A 47 4.35 1.31 17.24
C ILE A 47 4.88 2.44 18.13
N PRO A 48 5.14 3.65 17.60
CA PRO A 48 5.73 4.72 18.41
C PRO A 48 4.81 5.04 19.58
N ASP A 49 5.37 5.53 20.69
CA ASP A 49 4.58 5.95 21.86
C ASP A 49 3.50 6.97 21.48
N SER A 50 3.67 7.68 20.35
CA SER A 50 2.61 8.43 19.68
C SER A 50 2.47 8.02 18.21
N ILE A 51 1.40 7.29 17.88
CA ILE A 51 0.99 6.98 16.49
C ILE A 51 0.18 8.15 15.89
N ASN A 52 -0.08 9.18 16.70
CA ASN A 52 -1.10 10.18 16.41
C ASN A 52 -0.79 10.94 15.11
N GLY A 53 0.48 11.26 14.86
CA GLY A 53 0.93 11.99 13.67
C GLY A 53 0.93 11.18 12.36
N ALA A 54 0.87 9.85 12.41
CA ALA A 54 0.96 8.98 11.22
C ALA A 54 -0.41 8.49 10.75
N LEU A 55 -1.37 8.47 11.65
CA LEU A 55 -2.78 8.21 11.35
C LEU A 55 -3.57 9.49 11.04
N GLU A 56 -2.89 10.64 10.99
CA GLU A 56 -3.54 11.87 10.54
C GLU A 56 -4.01 11.73 9.10
N SER A 57 -5.14 12.37 8.79
CA SER A 57 -5.72 12.34 7.44
C SER A 57 -4.74 12.83 6.37
N ALA A 58 -3.73 13.63 6.74
CA ALA A 58 -2.70 14.11 5.83
C ALA A 58 -1.65 13.05 5.45
N HIS A 59 -1.66 11.89 6.08
CA HIS A 59 -0.78 10.75 5.81
C HIS A 59 -1.56 9.49 5.45
N HIS A 60 -2.88 9.61 5.33
CA HIS A 60 -3.80 8.54 5.00
C HIS A 60 -4.39 8.75 3.62
N HIS A 61 -4.11 7.82 2.71
CA HIS A 61 -4.68 7.80 1.37
C HIS A 61 -5.56 6.57 1.19
N VAL A 62 -6.61 6.71 0.38
CA VAL A 62 -7.56 5.62 0.14
C VAL A 62 -7.77 5.42 -1.35
N LEU A 63 -7.44 4.22 -1.81
CA LEU A 63 -7.83 3.70 -3.10
C LEU A 63 -9.19 3.00 -2.93
N HIS A 64 -10.24 3.59 -3.49
CA HIS A 64 -11.59 3.01 -3.43
C HIS A 64 -11.81 1.98 -4.53
N ASN A 65 -12.61 0.96 -4.21
CA ASN A 65 -13.03 -0.09 -5.16
C ASN A 65 -11.85 -0.85 -5.82
N ALA A 66 -10.77 -1.08 -5.06
CA ALA A 66 -9.62 -1.89 -5.47
C ALA A 66 -9.97 -3.39 -5.63
N VAL A 67 -10.93 -3.87 -4.84
CA VAL A 67 -11.46 -5.22 -4.92
C VAL A 67 -12.98 -5.19 -4.73
N PRO A 68 -13.71 -6.22 -5.17
CA PRO A 68 -15.14 -6.32 -4.90
C PRO A 68 -15.43 -6.26 -3.39
N ARG A 69 -16.50 -5.54 -3.02
CA ARG A 69 -16.90 -5.37 -1.61
C ARG A 69 -17.22 -6.72 -0.98
N GLY A 70 -16.81 -6.90 0.27
CA GLY A 70 -17.06 -8.13 1.04
C GLY A 70 -16.14 -9.30 0.71
N VAL A 71 -15.38 -9.27 -0.40
CA VAL A 71 -14.48 -10.36 -0.78
C VAL A 71 -13.18 -10.27 0.02
N LYS A 72 -12.83 -11.34 0.74
CA LYS A 72 -11.55 -11.42 1.47
C LYS A 72 -10.39 -11.29 0.50
N SER A 73 -9.39 -10.50 0.88
CA SER A 73 -8.22 -10.25 0.05
C SER A 73 -6.94 -10.18 0.88
N HIS A 74 -5.85 -10.65 0.29
CA HIS A 74 -4.50 -10.50 0.79
C HIS A 74 -3.75 -9.53 -0.10
N LEU A 75 -2.86 -8.74 0.49
CA LEU A 75 -2.08 -7.75 -0.24
C LEU A 75 -0.60 -7.85 0.12
N ILE A 76 0.26 -7.52 -0.83
CA ILE A 76 1.68 -7.27 -0.59
C ILE A 76 2.11 -5.97 -1.26
N ILE A 77 3.00 -5.24 -0.60
CA ILE A 77 3.74 -4.14 -1.24
C ILE A 77 4.95 -4.77 -1.93
N HIS A 78 4.99 -4.66 -3.25
CA HIS A 78 6.06 -5.23 -4.07
C HIS A 78 7.29 -4.32 -4.13
N SER A 79 7.07 -3.02 -4.34
CA SER A 79 8.13 -2.02 -4.34
C SER A 79 7.62 -0.67 -3.85
N VAL A 80 8.55 0.12 -3.31
CA VAL A 80 8.35 1.52 -2.94
C VAL A 80 9.52 2.32 -3.49
N ASP A 81 9.25 3.22 -4.42
CA ASP A 81 10.25 4.07 -5.05
C ASP A 81 10.02 5.53 -4.63
N LYS A 82 11.03 6.13 -3.98
CA LYS A 82 11.03 7.57 -3.67
C LYS A 82 11.62 8.33 -4.85
N VAL A 83 10.78 9.06 -5.56
CA VAL A 83 11.17 9.89 -6.70
C VAL A 83 11.46 11.30 -6.17
N VAL A 84 12.75 11.62 -6.06
CA VAL A 84 13.23 12.94 -5.67
C VAL A 84 13.40 13.80 -6.93
N SER A 85 12.76 14.98 -6.95
CA SER A 85 12.97 15.96 -8.02
C SER A 85 14.24 16.76 -7.73
N THR A 86 15.07 17.00 -8.76
CA THR A 86 16.30 17.80 -8.65
C THR A 86 16.05 19.27 -8.29
N VAL A 87 14.80 19.73 -8.31
CA VAL A 87 14.40 21.13 -8.13
C VAL A 87 13.73 21.39 -6.77
N GLN A 88 13.30 20.35 -6.04
CA GLN A 88 12.52 20.48 -4.80
C GLN A 88 12.92 19.45 -3.75
N THR A 89 12.95 19.88 -2.49
CA THR A 89 13.30 19.07 -1.30
C THR A 89 12.25 18.02 -0.89
N ALA A 90 11.11 17.94 -1.58
CA ALA A 90 10.04 16.97 -1.30
C ALA A 90 10.09 15.79 -2.29
N ALA A 91 10.05 14.56 -1.76
CA ALA A 91 9.98 13.35 -2.59
C ALA A 91 8.52 12.99 -2.91
N SER A 92 8.27 12.51 -4.12
CA SER A 92 7.03 11.79 -4.45
C SER A 92 7.25 10.29 -4.24
N VAL A 93 6.20 9.54 -3.91
CA VAL A 93 6.30 8.10 -3.63
C VAL A 93 5.52 7.34 -4.68
N ARG A 94 6.14 6.31 -5.26
CA ARG A 94 5.48 5.34 -6.13
C ARG A 94 5.48 3.97 -5.47
N LEU A 95 4.33 3.33 -5.40
CA LEU A 95 4.16 1.98 -4.86
C LEU A 95 3.66 1.03 -5.94
N SER A 96 4.20 -0.18 -5.97
CA SER A 96 3.62 -1.32 -6.67
C SER A 96 2.98 -2.24 -5.63
N ILE A 97 1.70 -2.56 -5.79
CA ILE A 97 0.93 -3.37 -4.84
C ILE A 97 0.28 -4.52 -5.59
N PHE A 98 0.44 -5.74 -5.08
CA PHE A 98 -0.34 -6.89 -5.52
C PHE A 98 -1.45 -7.22 -4.53
N ILE A 99 -2.62 -7.55 -5.06
CA ILE A 99 -3.78 -7.98 -4.28
C ILE A 99 -4.28 -9.30 -4.86
N VAL A 100 -4.42 -10.31 -4.02
CA VAL A 100 -5.10 -11.57 -4.38
C VAL A 100 -6.38 -11.67 -3.57
N ASP A 101 -7.51 -11.89 -4.24
CA ASP A 101 -8.80 -12.07 -3.58
C ASP A 101 -9.24 -13.54 -3.55
N GLN A 102 -10.23 -13.84 -2.70
CA GLN A 102 -10.79 -15.18 -2.55
C GLN A 102 -11.57 -15.65 -3.80
N GLY A 103 -11.88 -14.74 -4.73
CA GLY A 103 -12.42 -15.07 -6.05
C GLY A 103 -11.34 -15.55 -7.03
N GLY A 104 -10.06 -15.55 -6.62
CA GLY A 104 -8.94 -16.03 -7.43
C GLY A 104 -8.34 -14.96 -8.34
N TYR A 105 -8.69 -13.68 -8.18
CA TYR A 105 -8.11 -12.62 -9.00
C TYR A 105 -6.84 -12.06 -8.35
N LEU A 106 -5.76 -12.00 -9.12
CA LEU A 106 -4.57 -11.20 -8.85
C LEU A 106 -4.71 -9.85 -9.54
N ARG A 107 -4.57 -8.76 -8.78
CA ARG A 107 -4.52 -7.39 -9.30
C ARG A 107 -3.21 -6.73 -8.94
N GLU A 108 -2.63 -6.02 -9.90
CA GLU A 108 -1.47 -5.16 -9.68
C GLU A 108 -1.87 -3.70 -9.82
N TYR A 109 -1.59 -2.92 -8.79
CA TYR A 109 -1.80 -1.49 -8.79
C TYR A 109 -0.46 -0.75 -8.74
N THR A 110 -0.33 0.26 -9.59
CA THR A 110 0.65 1.33 -9.38
C THR A 110 -0.05 2.46 -8.64
N VAL A 111 0.51 2.90 -7.51
CA VAL A 111 0.02 4.05 -6.75
C VAL A 111 1.08 5.13 -6.73
N ASN A 112 0.70 6.37 -7.01
CA ASN A 112 1.59 7.53 -6.94
C ASN A 112 1.01 8.53 -5.92
N ILE A 113 1.85 8.94 -4.98
CA ILE A 113 1.57 10.00 -4.02
C ILE A 113 2.48 11.17 -4.38
N SER A 114 1.87 12.27 -4.81
CA SER A 114 2.60 13.47 -5.19
C SER A 114 3.24 14.16 -3.97
N GLN A 115 4.10 15.13 -4.23
CA GLN A 115 4.63 16.01 -3.18
C GLN A 115 3.52 16.82 -2.48
N SER A 116 2.43 17.16 -3.18
CA SER A 116 1.25 17.80 -2.60
C SER A 116 0.35 16.83 -1.83
N LYS A 117 0.79 15.57 -1.62
CA LYS A 117 0.04 14.49 -0.99
C LYS A 117 -1.23 14.11 -1.77
N GLU A 118 -1.24 14.35 -3.08
CA GLU A 118 -2.32 13.91 -3.94
C GLU A 118 -2.10 12.47 -4.37
N LEU A 119 -3.16 11.66 -4.24
CA LEU A 119 -3.17 10.26 -4.63
C LEU A 119 -3.62 10.10 -6.08
N SER A 120 -2.85 9.36 -6.86
CA SER A 120 -3.26 8.82 -8.16
C SER A 120 -2.89 7.34 -8.25
N TRP A 121 -3.60 6.58 -9.07
CA TRP A 121 -3.37 5.14 -9.18
C TRP A 121 -3.85 4.60 -10.53
N SER A 122 -3.29 3.46 -10.91
CA SER A 122 -3.66 2.69 -12.11
C SER A 122 -3.67 1.20 -11.79
N LEU A 123 -4.60 0.48 -12.41
CA LEU A 123 -4.62 -0.98 -12.45
C LEU A 123 -3.77 -1.43 -13.65
N GLU A 124 -2.63 -2.05 -13.39
CA GLU A 124 -1.69 -2.47 -14.44
C GLU A 124 -2.05 -3.85 -15.00
N ARG A 125 -2.44 -4.77 -14.10
CA ARG A 125 -2.77 -6.15 -14.45
C ARG A 125 -3.93 -6.66 -13.61
N GLU A 126 -4.82 -7.42 -14.23
CA GLU A 126 -5.80 -8.27 -13.57
C GLU A 126 -5.74 -9.66 -14.20
N LEU A 127 -5.50 -10.69 -13.38
CA LEU A 127 -5.35 -12.07 -13.82
C LEU A 127 -6.24 -12.96 -12.96
N ASN A 128 -7.02 -13.83 -13.60
CA ASN A 128 -7.75 -14.88 -12.88
C ASN A 128 -6.85 -16.11 -12.73
N LEU A 129 -6.42 -16.37 -11.49
CA LEU A 129 -5.53 -17.47 -11.11
C LEU A 129 -6.22 -18.84 -11.13
N LEU A 130 -7.54 -18.88 -11.30
CA LEU A 130 -8.32 -20.12 -11.37
C LEU A 130 -8.57 -20.57 -12.82
N LEU A 131 -8.24 -19.75 -13.81
CA LEU A 131 -8.32 -20.15 -15.21
C LEU A 131 -7.25 -21.22 -15.47
N THR A 132 -7.68 -22.34 -16.04
CA THR A 132 -6.79 -23.38 -16.54
C THR A 132 -6.60 -23.20 -18.04
N ASP A 133 -5.52 -23.74 -18.62
CA ASP A 133 -5.22 -23.61 -20.07
C ASP A 133 -6.39 -23.99 -20.98
N SER A 134 -7.33 -24.83 -20.51
CA SER A 134 -8.54 -25.20 -21.25
C SER A 134 -9.60 -24.09 -21.39
N ASP A 135 -9.51 -23.03 -20.59
CA ASP A 135 -10.46 -21.91 -20.59
C ASP A 135 -9.98 -20.72 -21.43
N ILE A 136 -8.74 -20.74 -21.91
CA ILE A 136 -8.17 -19.73 -22.81
C ILE A 136 -8.54 -20.11 -24.25
N ARG A 137 -9.63 -19.55 -24.77
CA ARG A 137 -9.94 -19.66 -26.20
C ARG A 137 -9.04 -18.70 -26.98
N TYR A 138 -8.09 -19.29 -27.73
CA TYR A 138 -7.36 -18.60 -28.80
C TYR A 138 -8.28 -18.16 -29.93
#